data_AF-A0A3D0NVG9-F1
#
_entry.id   AF-A0A3D0NVG9-F1
#
_cell.length_a   1.000
_cell.length_b   1.000
_cell.length_c   1.000
_cell.angle_alpha   90.00
_cell.angle_beta   90.00
_cell.angle_gamma   90.00
#
_symmetry.space_group_name_H-M   'P 1'
#
loop_
_entity.id
_entity.type
_entity.pdbx_description
1 polymer ?
#
loop_
_entity_poly.entity_id
_entity_poly.type
_entity_poly.pdbx_seq_one_letter_code
_entity_poly.pdbx_strand_id
1 'polypeptide(L)'
;KHGLLSCLICLCIIAAVILVNGIAMTLTDKFSGLTMDITSTQSFALSEQSKEIARSVSKKVMITFLTDRDAYLAIDPYCKQTAYIAEEMQKTSADLIEVTYVDLVRNPTFANDYAEENLSTTDIIVSCGDNQRILKVSDLFHFENYADSYRYIASSEAEQALDNAIMAVTNEEVTKTVLIADYCSQDTSYFIKTLKANGYQVKELSLMTDQIPSDTEMVVVYAPTKDYSEEAVEKLRRFLYNDGQYGKNMLFLSESQDAEIPHLDKLLNEYGMALGHGFAFEANSNYINSGSSNYFDGVLCQYFSGLYIQDSNAQLRPVITGYARPIEIMDAVIAAPLLSYSDNSGYCPFDADENWDMNAAITGNTFVLAQGQGG
;
A
#
# COMPACT_ATOMS: atom_id res chain seq x y z
N LYS A 1 -62.66 -4.44 9.13
CA LYS A 1 -61.70 -5.41 9.71
C LYS A 1 -60.24 -5.22 9.25
N HIS A 2 -59.92 -4.33 8.27
CA HIS A 2 -58.53 -4.03 7.87
C HIS A 2 -57.96 -2.71 8.45
N GLY A 3 -58.79 -1.79 8.95
CA GLY A 3 -58.32 -0.54 9.58
C GLY A 3 -57.78 -0.72 11.01
N LEU A 4 -58.37 -1.63 11.80
CA LEU A 4 -57.91 -1.89 13.17
C LEU A 4 -56.55 -2.60 13.21
N LEU A 5 -56.35 -3.54 12.27
CA LEU A 5 -55.08 -4.28 12.13
C LEU A 5 -53.95 -3.36 11.64
N SER A 6 -54.24 -2.44 10.70
CA SER A 6 -53.26 -1.46 10.22
C SER A 6 -52.88 -0.42 11.28
N CYS A 7 -53.84 0.00 12.12
CA CYS A 7 -53.56 0.92 13.23
C CYS A 7 -52.68 0.27 14.31
N LEU A 8 -52.93 -1.01 14.63
CA LEU A 8 -52.11 -1.80 15.54
C LEU A 8 -50.69 -2.03 14.99
N ILE A 9 -50.54 -2.33 13.70
CA ILE A 9 -49.23 -2.50 13.06
C ILE A 9 -48.46 -1.18 13.03
N CYS A 10 -49.10 -0.05 12.71
CA CYS A 10 -48.45 1.27 12.77
C CYS A 10 -47.98 1.61 14.19
N LEU A 11 -48.80 1.34 15.22
CA LEU A 11 -48.40 1.54 16.62
C LEU A 11 -47.24 0.64 17.03
N CYS A 12 -47.20 -0.62 16.58
CA CYS A 12 -46.08 -1.53 16.81
C CYS A 12 -44.81 -1.07 16.08
N ILE A 13 -44.90 -0.56 14.86
CA ILE A 13 -43.74 -0.03 14.12
C ILE A 13 -43.22 1.25 14.78
N ILE A 14 -44.10 2.15 15.21
CA ILE A 14 -43.70 3.37 15.93
C ILE A 14 -43.05 3.00 17.27
N ALA A 15 -43.62 2.05 18.01
CA ALA A 15 -43.02 1.54 19.25
C ALA A 15 -41.67 0.85 19.00
N ALA A 16 -41.53 0.09 17.91
CA ALA A 16 -40.28 -0.54 17.51
C ALA A 16 -39.22 0.49 17.07
N VAL A 17 -39.61 1.54 16.36
CA VAL A 17 -38.69 2.65 15.97
C VAL A 17 -38.26 3.44 17.20
N ILE A 18 -39.16 3.69 18.17
CA ILE A 18 -38.80 4.32 19.45
C ILE A 18 -37.90 3.40 20.27
N LEU A 19 -38.13 2.09 20.27
CA LEU A 19 -37.26 1.11 20.93
C LEU A 19 -35.90 1.00 20.25
N VAL A 20 -35.84 1.00 18.92
CA VAL A 20 -34.59 0.94 18.14
C VAL A 20 -33.82 2.25 18.30
N ASN A 21 -34.48 3.41 18.33
CA ASN A 21 -33.82 4.69 18.61
C ASN A 21 -33.42 4.82 20.09
N GLY A 22 -34.16 4.22 21.03
CA GLY A 22 -33.79 4.15 22.45
C GLY A 22 -32.66 3.16 22.72
N ILE A 23 -32.60 2.04 22.00
CA ILE A 23 -31.49 1.08 22.00
C ILE A 23 -30.29 1.69 21.28
N ALA A 24 -30.48 2.46 20.20
CA ALA A 24 -29.42 3.22 19.56
C ALA A 24 -28.87 4.29 20.50
N MET A 25 -29.70 5.05 21.23
CA MET A 25 -29.22 6.02 22.23
C MET A 25 -28.53 5.35 23.43
N THR A 26 -29.01 4.19 23.89
CA THR A 26 -28.34 3.45 24.99
C THR A 26 -27.13 2.63 24.53
N LEU A 27 -27.03 2.29 23.25
CA LEU A 27 -25.80 1.80 22.61
C LEU A 27 -24.84 2.96 22.40
N THR A 28 -25.29 4.14 21.97
CA THR A 28 -24.45 5.33 21.92
C THR A 28 -23.97 5.72 23.33
N ASP A 29 -24.73 5.50 24.40
CA ASP A 29 -24.26 5.70 25.79
C ASP A 29 -23.34 4.57 26.30
N LYS A 30 -23.43 3.35 25.76
CA LYS A 30 -22.49 2.25 26.06
C LYS A 30 -21.22 2.27 25.21
N PHE A 31 -21.26 2.89 24.04
CA PHE A 31 -20.15 3.03 23.10
C PHE A 31 -19.56 4.45 23.08
N SER A 32 -20.20 5.45 23.71
CA SER A 32 -19.58 6.77 23.97
C SER A 32 -18.49 6.71 25.05
N GLY A 33 -18.41 5.60 25.78
CA GLY A 33 -17.26 5.26 26.63
C GLY A 33 -16.04 4.71 25.89
N LEU A 34 -16.07 4.60 24.55
CA LEU A 34 -14.92 4.20 23.72
C LEU A 34 -14.06 5.38 23.24
N THR A 35 -14.28 6.59 23.75
CA THR A 35 -13.13 7.45 24.02
C THR A 35 -12.35 6.75 25.15
N MET A 36 -11.57 5.74 24.77
CA MET A 36 -10.65 5.06 25.66
C MET A 36 -9.89 6.16 26.36
N ASP A 37 -10.08 6.21 27.67
CA ASP A 37 -9.53 7.24 28.52
C ASP A 37 -8.00 7.07 28.55
N ILE A 38 -7.31 7.68 27.57
CA ILE A 38 -5.85 7.69 27.46
C ILE A 38 -5.23 8.44 28.66
N THR A 39 -6.05 9.09 29.49
CA THR A 39 -5.61 9.68 30.77
C THR A 39 -5.39 8.64 31.88
N SER A 40 -5.87 7.41 31.71
CA SER A 40 -5.57 6.31 32.62
C SER A 40 -4.17 5.76 32.33
N THR A 41 -3.29 5.81 33.34
CA THR A 41 -1.86 5.45 33.41
C THR A 41 -1.38 4.14 32.73
N GLN A 42 -2.27 3.31 32.18
CA GLN A 42 -1.93 2.12 31.38
C GLN A 42 -1.68 2.41 29.89
N SER A 43 -2.04 3.61 29.38
CA SER A 43 -1.96 3.96 27.95
C SER A 43 -0.55 4.24 27.41
N PHE A 44 0.47 4.29 28.28
CA PHE A 44 1.86 4.63 27.92
C PHE A 44 2.83 3.46 28.01
N ALA A 45 2.38 2.28 28.42
CA ALA A 45 3.23 1.10 28.48
C ALA A 45 3.33 0.46 27.10
N LEU A 46 4.55 0.13 26.67
CA LEU A 46 4.76 -0.66 25.47
C LEU A 46 4.15 -2.05 25.61
N SER A 47 3.57 -2.54 24.52
CA SER A 47 3.28 -3.95 24.31
C SER A 47 4.57 -4.79 24.38
N GLU A 48 4.43 -6.09 24.64
CA GLU A 48 5.59 -7.00 24.62
C GLU A 48 6.22 -7.07 23.22
N GLN A 49 5.41 -6.97 22.15
CA GLN A 49 5.90 -6.95 20.77
C GLN A 49 6.81 -5.73 20.51
N SER A 50 6.38 -4.53 20.90
CA SER A 50 7.19 -3.32 20.70
C SER A 50 8.44 -3.31 21.57
N LYS A 51 8.40 -3.93 22.76
CA LYS A 51 9.62 -4.18 23.56
C LYS A 51 10.59 -5.12 22.86
N GLU A 52 10.10 -6.18 22.22
CA GLU A 52 10.93 -7.09 21.43
C GLU A 52 11.56 -6.37 20.23
N ILE A 53 10.77 -5.58 19.49
CA ILE A 53 11.28 -4.76 18.38
C ILE A 53 12.37 -3.82 18.89
N ALA A 54 12.10 -3.05 19.95
CA ALA A 54 13.08 -2.14 20.53
C ALA A 54 14.37 -2.85 20.96
N ARG A 55 14.28 -4.06 21.55
CA ARG A 55 15.44 -4.88 21.95
C ARG A 55 16.19 -5.51 20.78
N SER A 56 15.51 -5.73 19.65
CA SER A 56 16.10 -6.36 18.46
C SER A 56 17.00 -5.44 17.66
N VAL A 57 16.88 -4.12 17.87
CA VAL A 57 17.70 -3.10 17.21
C VAL A 57 19.18 -3.36 17.49
N SER A 58 19.99 -3.39 16.43
CA SER A 58 21.45 -3.61 16.49
C SER A 58 22.29 -2.38 16.10
N LYS A 59 21.64 -1.33 15.57
CA LYS A 59 22.25 -0.07 15.11
C LYS A 59 21.56 1.12 15.77
N LYS A 60 22.25 2.26 15.84
CA LYS A 60 21.70 3.47 16.46
C LYS A 60 20.53 4.03 15.64
N VAL A 61 19.35 4.09 16.26
CA VAL A 61 18.11 4.68 15.75
C VAL A 61 17.85 6.02 16.44
N MET A 62 17.54 7.05 15.66
CA MET A 62 17.09 8.34 16.15
C MET A 62 15.62 8.57 15.82
N ILE A 63 14.81 8.84 16.85
CA ILE A 63 13.41 9.25 16.74
C ILE A 63 13.35 10.75 17.04
N THR A 64 13.12 11.57 16.02
CA THR A 64 13.21 13.04 16.09
C THR A 64 11.83 13.66 15.96
N PHE A 65 11.36 14.29 17.03
CA PHE A 65 10.16 15.12 17.04
C PHE A 65 10.50 16.53 16.56
N LEU A 66 9.65 17.11 15.72
CA LEU A 66 9.94 18.36 15.00
C LEU A 66 9.45 19.62 15.71
N THR A 67 9.37 19.56 17.03
CA THR A 67 9.09 20.71 17.91
C THR A 67 9.67 20.45 19.30
N ASP A 68 9.63 21.45 20.16
CA ASP A 68 9.96 21.31 21.57
C ASP A 68 9.07 20.24 22.25
N ARG A 69 9.63 19.55 23.25
CA ARG A 69 8.92 18.48 23.96
C ARG A 69 7.66 18.99 24.64
N ASP A 70 7.75 20.07 25.40
CA ASP A 70 6.60 20.60 26.14
C ASP A 70 5.52 21.11 25.18
N ALA A 71 5.93 21.74 24.07
CA ALA A 71 5.04 22.12 22.98
C ALA A 71 4.34 20.91 22.36
N TYR A 72 5.06 19.82 22.05
CA TYR A 72 4.48 18.60 21.48
C TYR A 72 3.47 17.94 22.42
N LEU A 73 3.82 17.81 23.70
CA LEU A 73 2.96 17.22 24.73
C LEU A 73 1.68 18.04 24.99
N ALA A 74 1.68 19.32 24.64
CA ALA A 74 0.55 20.23 24.80
C ALA A 74 -0.40 20.25 23.59
N ILE A 75 -0.04 19.61 22.47
CA ILE A 75 -0.88 19.59 21.25
C ILE A 75 -2.18 18.84 21.52
N ASP A 76 -2.07 17.58 21.95
CA ASP A 76 -3.20 16.68 22.13
C ASP A 76 -2.80 15.49 23.04
N PRO A 77 -3.71 14.91 23.85
CA PRO A 77 -3.44 13.69 24.61
C PRO A 77 -2.83 12.53 23.81
N TYR A 78 -3.20 12.36 22.55
CA TYR A 78 -2.64 11.36 21.64
C TYR A 78 -1.18 11.67 21.23
N CYS A 79 -0.85 12.95 21.05
CA CYS A 79 0.56 13.37 20.86
C CYS A 79 1.38 13.09 22.12
N LYS A 80 0.83 13.39 23.31
CA LYS A 80 1.46 13.04 24.58
C LYS A 80 1.72 11.55 24.70
N GLN A 81 0.75 10.71 24.31
CA GLN A 81 0.92 9.27 24.27
C GLN A 81 2.05 8.83 23.34
N THR A 82 2.08 9.37 22.12
CA THR A 82 3.12 9.07 21.11
C THR A 82 4.52 9.38 21.63
N ALA A 83 4.71 10.54 22.26
CA ALA A 83 5.98 10.92 22.87
C ALA A 83 6.40 9.93 23.97
N TYR A 84 5.48 9.54 24.85
CA TYR A 84 5.79 8.58 25.91
C TYR A 84 6.09 7.18 25.39
N ILE A 85 5.39 6.71 24.36
CA ILE A 85 5.71 5.44 23.69
C ILE A 85 7.15 5.46 23.16
N ALA A 86 7.53 6.52 22.43
CA ALA A 86 8.90 6.66 21.92
C ALA A 86 9.94 6.71 23.05
N GLU A 87 9.65 7.43 24.14
CA GLU A 87 10.53 7.49 25.32
C GLU A 87 10.66 6.14 26.04
N GLU A 88 9.59 5.34 26.11
CA GLU A 88 9.65 3.97 26.63
C GLU A 88 10.45 3.04 25.71
N MET A 89 10.39 3.24 24.38
CA MET A 89 11.25 2.51 23.43
C MET A 89 12.72 2.84 23.67
N GLN A 90 13.05 4.13 23.87
CA GLN A 90 14.39 4.54 24.28
C GLN A 90 14.80 3.90 25.61
N LYS A 91 13.95 3.91 26.63
CA LYS A 91 14.28 3.26 27.92
C LYS A 91 14.55 1.76 27.78
N THR A 92 13.87 1.11 26.84
CA THR A 92 14.04 -0.34 26.57
C THR A 92 15.42 -0.65 25.96
N SER A 93 15.96 0.26 25.14
CA SER A 93 17.25 0.11 24.45
C SER A 93 18.05 1.42 24.45
N ALA A 94 18.43 1.90 25.64
CA ALA A 94 18.97 3.25 25.85
C ALA A 94 20.25 3.58 25.08
N ASP A 95 21.05 2.58 24.72
CA ASP A 95 22.30 2.77 23.96
C ASP A 95 22.07 2.83 22.44
N LEU A 96 20.92 2.36 21.95
CA LEU A 96 20.63 2.17 20.53
C LEU A 96 19.42 2.96 20.03
N ILE A 97 18.51 3.39 20.90
CA ILE A 97 17.37 4.22 20.52
C ILE A 97 17.49 5.55 21.24
N GLU A 98 17.54 6.64 20.48
CA GLU A 98 17.61 8.01 21.02
C GLU A 98 16.39 8.81 20.55
N VAL A 99 15.61 9.35 21.50
CA VAL A 99 14.52 10.29 21.21
C VAL A 99 15.05 11.71 21.36
N THR A 100 14.84 12.53 20.33
CA THR A 100 15.25 13.93 20.30
C THR A 100 14.10 14.84 19.89
N TYR A 101 14.16 16.10 20.35
CA TYR A 101 13.18 17.14 20.07
C TYR A 101 13.90 18.30 19.42
N VAL A 102 13.57 18.61 18.17
CA VAL A 102 14.20 19.65 17.35
C VAL A 102 13.15 20.65 16.93
N ASP A 103 13.23 21.85 17.49
CA ASP A 103 12.40 22.98 17.07
C ASP A 103 12.84 23.47 15.68
N LEU A 104 11.99 23.23 14.67
CA LEU A 104 12.24 23.63 13.26
C LEU A 104 12.42 25.15 13.09
N VAL A 105 11.75 25.96 13.90
CA VAL A 105 11.84 27.43 13.83
C VAL A 105 13.21 27.89 14.33
N ARG A 106 13.73 27.23 15.37
CA ARG A 106 15.02 27.56 15.97
C ARG A 106 16.20 26.87 15.28
N ASN A 107 15.96 25.84 14.45
CA ASN A 107 16.96 25.08 13.73
C ASN A 107 16.69 25.06 12.21
N PRO A 108 16.80 26.20 11.51
CA PRO A 108 16.49 26.28 10.08
C PRO A 108 17.41 25.43 9.20
N THR A 109 18.64 25.15 9.64
CA THR A 109 19.56 24.23 8.94
C THR A 109 18.99 22.82 8.86
N PHE A 110 18.42 22.33 9.96
CA PHE A 110 17.76 21.02 9.98
C PHE A 110 16.55 21.01 9.06
N ALA A 111 15.72 22.05 9.07
CA ALA A 111 14.56 22.15 8.17
C ALA A 111 14.96 22.14 6.68
N ASN A 112 16.10 22.75 6.33
CA ASN A 112 16.59 22.80 4.94
C ASN A 112 17.00 21.44 4.40
N ASP A 113 17.50 20.53 5.24
CA ASP A 113 17.85 19.16 4.83
C ASP A 113 16.60 18.35 4.37
N TYR A 114 15.40 18.85 4.70
CA TYR A 114 14.11 18.25 4.40
C TYR A 114 13.17 19.19 3.63
N ALA A 115 13.71 20.18 2.91
CA ALA A 115 12.92 21.22 2.25
C ALA A 115 11.84 20.69 1.27
N GLU A 116 12.05 19.50 0.71
CA GLU A 116 11.12 18.86 -0.24
C GLU A 116 9.98 18.05 0.44
N GLU A 117 10.07 17.79 1.76
CA GLU A 117 9.18 16.84 2.45
C GLU A 117 7.97 17.51 3.16
N ASN A 118 7.77 18.82 2.95
CA ASN A 118 6.68 19.62 3.55
C ASN A 118 6.42 19.23 5.02
N LEU A 119 7.44 19.37 5.85
CA LEU A 119 7.39 18.95 7.25
C LEU A 119 6.46 19.83 8.09
N SER A 120 5.70 19.19 8.97
CA SER A 120 4.92 19.81 10.04
C SER A 120 5.59 19.59 11.40
N THR A 121 5.33 20.48 12.36
CA THR A 121 5.80 20.34 13.75
C THR A 121 5.26 19.11 14.48
N THR A 122 4.22 18.49 13.93
CA THR A 122 3.60 17.25 14.42
C THR A 122 4.23 15.98 13.87
N ASP A 123 5.06 16.09 12.83
CA ASP A 123 5.68 14.93 12.19
C ASP A 123 6.85 14.41 13.03
N ILE A 124 7.20 13.14 12.81
CA ILE A 124 8.29 12.45 13.50
C ILE A 124 9.22 11.84 12.45
N ILE A 125 10.53 12.03 12.60
CA ILE A 125 11.53 11.42 11.73
C ILE A 125 12.21 10.29 12.48
N VAL A 126 12.10 9.06 11.97
CA VAL A 126 12.82 7.88 12.46
C VAL A 126 13.96 7.59 11.50
N SER A 127 15.19 7.49 11.98
CA SER A 127 16.38 7.30 11.13
C SER A 127 17.39 6.33 11.72
N CYS A 128 18.14 5.66 10.85
CA CYS A 128 19.24 4.75 11.19
C CYS A 128 20.27 4.77 10.06
N GLY A 129 21.44 5.38 10.30
CA GLY A 129 22.41 5.63 9.22
C GLY A 129 21.81 6.52 8.13
N ASP A 130 21.84 6.05 6.87
CA ASP A 130 21.28 6.76 5.72
C ASP A 130 19.77 6.48 5.51
N ASN A 131 19.20 5.52 6.23
CA ASN A 131 17.78 5.17 6.13
C ASN A 131 16.93 6.08 7.00
N GLN A 132 15.80 6.56 6.46
CA GLN A 132 14.85 7.37 7.21
C GLN A 132 13.39 7.12 6.83
N ARG A 133 12.51 7.40 7.79
CA ARG A 133 11.05 7.39 7.67
C ARG A 133 10.48 8.63 8.33
N ILE A 134 9.52 9.26 7.66
CA ILE A 134 8.78 10.40 8.20
C ILE A 134 7.37 9.88 8.50
N LEU A 135 6.98 9.92 9.76
CA LEU A 135 5.64 9.62 10.22
C LEU A 135 4.85 10.93 10.29
N LYS A 136 3.78 11.00 9.49
CA LYS A 136 2.81 12.10 9.52
C LYS A 136 1.72 11.81 10.54
N VAL A 137 0.96 12.83 10.89
CA VAL A 137 -0.21 12.72 11.78
C VAL A 137 -1.20 11.63 11.33
N SER A 138 -1.37 11.44 10.02
CA SER A 138 -2.22 10.39 9.45
C SER A 138 -1.72 8.97 9.66
N ASP A 139 -0.42 8.80 9.89
CA ASP A 139 0.20 7.49 10.14
C ASP A 139 0.14 7.13 11.63
N LEU A 140 0.04 8.13 12.50
CA LEU A 140 0.04 7.97 13.94
C LEU A 140 -1.36 7.73 14.51
N PHE A 141 -2.41 8.21 13.83
CA PHE A 141 -3.76 8.27 14.40
C PHE A 141 -4.84 7.90 13.38
N HIS A 142 -5.80 7.10 13.82
CA HIS A 142 -7.03 6.87 13.08
C HIS A 142 -8.01 8.01 13.33
N PHE A 143 -8.60 8.54 12.26
CA PHE A 143 -9.54 9.65 12.36
C PHE A 143 -10.91 9.26 11.84
N GLU A 144 -11.95 9.61 12.60
CA GLU A 144 -13.34 9.50 12.18
C GLU A 144 -13.94 10.89 11.91
N ASN A 145 -14.93 10.92 11.03
CA ASN A 145 -15.69 12.12 10.73
C ASN A 145 -16.97 12.14 11.58
N TYR A 146 -17.15 13.22 12.33
CA TYR A 146 -18.42 13.56 12.97
C TYR A 146 -19.10 14.68 12.17
N ALA A 147 -20.13 14.31 11.40
CA ALA A 147 -20.75 15.19 10.39
C ALA A 147 -19.75 15.68 9.32
N ASP A 148 -20.23 16.40 8.30
CA ASP A 148 -19.44 16.81 7.13
C ASP A 148 -18.31 17.83 7.44
N SER A 149 -18.11 18.24 8.70
CA SER A 149 -17.22 19.37 9.04
C SER A 149 -16.29 19.16 10.23
N TYR A 150 -16.38 18.05 10.97
CA TYR A 150 -15.53 17.82 12.14
C TYR A 150 -14.85 16.44 12.10
N ARG A 151 -13.51 16.43 12.14
CA ARG A 151 -12.70 15.21 12.16
C ARG A 151 -12.03 15.10 13.53
N TYR A 152 -12.14 13.95 14.19
CA TYR A 152 -11.54 13.69 15.50
C TYR A 152 -10.68 12.43 15.47
N ILE A 153 -9.71 12.33 16.39
CA ILE A 153 -8.90 11.13 16.56
C ILE A 153 -9.76 10.09 17.28
N ALA A 154 -10.07 9.00 16.57
CA ALA A 154 -10.84 7.88 17.09
C ALA A 154 -9.95 6.88 17.84
N SER A 155 -8.73 6.65 17.36
CA SER A 155 -7.76 5.78 18.03
C SER A 155 -6.31 6.14 17.69
N SER A 156 -5.39 5.67 18.55
CA SER A 156 -3.95 5.79 18.38
C SER A 156 -3.38 4.58 17.66
N GLU A 157 -2.58 4.80 16.62
CA GLU A 157 -1.76 3.78 15.94
C GLU A 157 -0.26 4.05 16.13
N ALA A 158 0.09 5.01 16.98
CA ALA A 158 1.44 5.52 17.16
C ALA A 158 2.48 4.46 17.51
N GLU A 159 2.15 3.49 18.36
CA GLU A 159 3.06 2.39 18.72
C GLU A 159 3.41 1.53 17.50
N GLN A 160 2.40 1.14 16.72
CA GLN A 160 2.60 0.33 15.51
C GLN A 160 3.33 1.11 14.42
N ALA A 161 3.03 2.41 14.28
CA ALA A 161 3.71 3.28 13.33
C ALA A 161 5.20 3.44 13.66
N LEU A 162 5.54 3.61 14.94
CA LEU A 162 6.92 3.66 15.41
C LEU A 162 7.63 2.31 15.23
N ASP A 163 6.99 1.20 15.58
CA ASP A 163 7.53 -0.15 15.37
C ASP A 163 7.88 -0.40 13.90
N ASN A 164 6.93 -0.13 13.00
CA ASN A 164 7.11 -0.29 11.57
C ASN A 164 8.23 0.62 11.03
N ALA A 165 8.30 1.87 11.52
CA ALA A 165 9.35 2.79 11.12
C ALA A 165 10.73 2.31 11.59
N ILE A 166 10.86 1.86 12.85
CA ILE A 166 12.10 1.31 13.41
C ILE A 166 12.52 0.08 12.61
N MET A 167 11.61 -0.87 12.38
CA MET A 167 11.90 -2.04 11.56
C MET A 167 12.36 -1.65 10.15
N ALA A 168 11.67 -0.70 9.50
CA ALA A 168 12.00 -0.28 8.15
C ALA A 168 13.38 0.40 8.05
N VAL A 169 13.81 1.16 9.06
CA VAL A 169 15.13 1.83 9.03
C VAL A 169 16.26 0.95 9.54
N THR A 170 15.96 -0.03 10.41
CA THR A 170 16.96 -0.96 10.97
C THR A 170 17.13 -2.23 10.15
N ASN A 171 16.21 -2.56 9.25
CA ASN A 171 16.33 -3.71 8.38
C ASN A 171 17.63 -3.63 7.56
N GLU A 172 18.51 -4.62 7.76
CA GLU A 172 19.81 -4.69 7.08
C GLU A 172 19.67 -5.20 5.65
N GLU A 173 18.61 -5.96 5.35
CA GLU A 173 18.30 -6.46 4.02
C GLU A 173 17.41 -5.44 3.31
N VAL A 174 18.03 -4.34 2.89
CA VAL A 174 17.42 -3.39 1.98
C VAL A 174 17.42 -4.03 0.60
N THR A 175 16.26 -4.43 0.10
CA THR A 175 16.14 -5.00 -1.24
C THR A 175 16.67 -4.01 -2.27
N LYS A 176 17.76 -4.38 -2.95
CA LYS A 176 18.39 -3.56 -3.98
C LYS A 176 17.59 -3.67 -5.28
N THR A 177 16.96 -2.56 -5.65
CA THR A 177 16.05 -2.50 -6.78
C THR A 177 16.62 -1.63 -7.89
N VAL A 178 16.63 -2.16 -9.11
CA VAL A 178 16.87 -1.37 -10.31
C VAL A 178 15.54 -1.07 -10.98
N LEU A 179 15.26 0.21 -11.20
CA LEU A 179 14.13 0.67 -12.01
C LEU A 179 14.61 0.93 -13.45
N ILE A 180 13.93 0.33 -14.41
CA ILE A 180 14.18 0.49 -15.84
C ILE A 180 12.96 1.19 -16.43
N ALA A 181 13.16 2.46 -16.78
CA ALA A 181 12.14 3.33 -17.38
C ALA A 181 12.51 3.71 -18.82
N ASP A 182 13.38 2.92 -19.47
CA ASP A 182 13.63 3.06 -20.91
C ASP A 182 12.28 2.95 -21.65
N TYR A 183 12.02 3.91 -22.53
CA TYR A 183 10.77 4.00 -23.29
C TYR A 183 9.50 4.17 -22.45
N CYS A 184 9.61 4.57 -21.19
CA CYS A 184 8.48 5.01 -20.38
C CYS A 184 8.13 6.47 -20.71
N SER A 185 6.84 6.79 -20.82
CA SER A 185 6.34 8.17 -20.95
C SER A 185 5.82 8.78 -19.65
N GLN A 186 5.79 7.99 -18.56
CA GLN A 186 5.21 8.36 -17.28
C GLN A 186 6.30 8.84 -16.29
N ASP A 187 5.92 9.73 -15.37
CA ASP A 187 6.81 10.14 -14.27
C ASP A 187 6.93 9.02 -13.23
N THR A 188 8.16 8.57 -12.99
CA THR A 188 8.48 7.49 -12.06
C THR A 188 8.74 7.98 -10.63
N SER A 189 8.82 9.30 -10.41
CA SER A 189 9.24 9.91 -9.14
C SER A 189 8.40 9.44 -7.95
N TYR A 190 7.07 9.40 -8.11
CA TYR A 190 6.15 8.93 -7.06
C TYR A 190 6.31 7.43 -6.77
N PHE A 191 6.51 6.63 -7.81
CA PHE A 191 6.73 5.20 -7.67
C PHE A 191 8.05 4.91 -6.94
N ILE A 192 9.13 5.61 -7.31
CA ILE A 192 10.43 5.54 -6.63
C ILE A 192 10.29 5.98 -5.17
N LYS A 193 9.59 7.10 -4.91
CA LYS A 193 9.34 7.59 -3.54
C LYS A 193 8.60 6.54 -2.72
N THR A 194 7.58 5.90 -3.29
CA THR A 194 6.81 4.83 -2.64
C THR A 194 7.69 3.62 -2.33
N LEU A 195 8.49 3.13 -3.27
CA LEU A 195 9.43 2.03 -3.02
C LEU A 195 10.45 2.39 -1.93
N LYS A 196 11.07 3.56 -2.01
CA LYS A 196 12.00 4.04 -0.98
C LYS A 196 11.33 4.17 0.38
N ALA A 197 10.07 4.61 0.44
CA ALA A 197 9.23 4.67 1.63
C ALA A 197 8.83 3.29 2.19
N ASN A 198 8.98 2.22 1.39
CA ASN A 198 8.70 0.84 1.79
C ASN A 198 9.96 -0.01 2.01
N GLY A 199 11.15 0.60 1.98
CA GLY A 199 12.39 -0.03 2.45
C GLY A 199 13.26 -0.56 1.32
N TYR A 200 12.97 -0.18 0.07
CA TYR A 200 13.77 -0.55 -1.09
C TYR A 200 14.86 0.49 -1.38
N GLN A 201 16.04 0.04 -1.79
CA GLN A 201 17.08 0.90 -2.35
C GLN A 201 16.89 0.93 -3.87
N VAL A 202 16.35 2.02 -4.39
CA VAL A 202 16.04 2.15 -5.82
C VAL A 202 17.11 2.94 -6.56
N LYS A 203 17.65 2.36 -7.63
CA LYS A 203 18.50 3.02 -8.62
C LYS A 203 17.87 2.93 -10.00
N GLU A 204 17.86 4.04 -10.73
CA GLU A 204 17.47 4.04 -12.15
C GLU A 204 18.62 3.61 -13.06
N LEU A 205 18.31 2.87 -14.12
CA LEU A 205 19.28 2.31 -15.05
C LEU A 205 18.68 2.22 -16.46
N SER A 206 19.50 2.45 -17.48
CA SER A 206 19.12 2.22 -18.89
C SER A 206 19.71 0.90 -19.39
N LEU A 207 18.86 -0.08 -19.75
CA LEU A 207 19.30 -1.33 -20.36
C LEU A 207 19.96 -1.13 -21.72
N MET A 208 19.72 0.01 -22.37
CA MET A 208 20.33 0.34 -23.65
C MET A 208 21.84 0.57 -23.54
N THR A 209 22.33 0.98 -22.37
CA THR A 209 23.74 1.39 -22.19
C THR A 209 24.45 0.66 -21.06
N ASP A 210 23.71 0.26 -20.02
CA ASP A 210 24.28 -0.28 -18.79
C ASP A 210 24.08 -1.80 -18.64
N GLN A 211 24.78 -2.38 -17.68
CA GLN A 211 24.55 -3.74 -17.18
C GLN A 211 23.86 -3.67 -15.82
N ILE A 212 22.95 -4.61 -15.56
CA ILE A 212 22.31 -4.73 -14.24
C ILE A 212 23.39 -5.09 -13.22
N PRO A 213 23.58 -4.30 -12.13
CA PRO A 213 24.54 -4.61 -11.08
C PRO A 213 24.29 -6.00 -10.47
N SER A 214 25.34 -6.76 -10.21
CA SER A 214 25.23 -8.14 -9.73
C SER A 214 24.56 -8.28 -8.36
N ASP A 215 24.63 -7.24 -7.54
CA ASP A 215 24.00 -7.15 -6.23
C ASP A 215 22.54 -6.68 -6.26
N THR A 216 21.96 -6.42 -7.45
CA THR A 216 20.53 -6.13 -7.62
C THR A 216 19.71 -7.35 -7.27
N GLU A 217 18.66 -7.24 -6.47
CA GLU A 217 17.77 -8.35 -6.09
C GLU A 217 16.42 -8.25 -6.82
N MET A 218 16.00 -7.04 -7.16
CA MET A 218 14.77 -6.79 -7.90
C MET A 218 15.02 -5.87 -9.09
N VAL A 219 14.42 -6.20 -10.23
CA VAL A 219 14.32 -5.31 -11.38
C VAL A 219 12.86 -4.93 -11.57
N VAL A 220 12.60 -3.65 -11.80
CA VAL A 220 11.28 -3.15 -12.21
C VAL A 220 11.38 -2.67 -13.65
N VAL A 221 10.67 -3.33 -14.56
CA VAL A 221 10.49 -2.86 -15.94
C VAL A 221 9.20 -2.07 -15.98
N TYR A 222 9.32 -0.75 -16.10
CA TYR A 222 8.22 0.17 -15.85
C TYR A 222 7.60 0.68 -17.15
N ALA A 223 6.40 0.17 -17.48
CA ALA A 223 5.52 0.64 -18.56
C ALA A 223 6.24 1.02 -19.87
N PRO A 224 7.00 0.09 -20.48
CA PRO A 224 7.66 0.39 -21.76
C PRO A 224 6.62 0.59 -22.86
N THR A 225 6.71 1.71 -23.58
CA THR A 225 5.81 2.05 -24.70
C THR A 225 6.17 1.35 -26.01
N LYS A 226 7.29 0.62 -26.05
CA LYS A 226 7.75 -0.18 -27.18
C LYS A 226 8.75 -1.24 -26.71
N ASP A 227 9.03 -2.20 -27.58
CA ASP A 227 9.93 -3.29 -27.26
C ASP A 227 11.39 -2.88 -27.01
N TYR A 228 12.09 -3.72 -26.26
CA TYR A 228 13.53 -3.70 -26.10
C TYR A 228 14.22 -4.47 -27.23
N SER A 229 15.51 -4.20 -27.45
CA SER A 229 16.31 -5.07 -28.32
C SER A 229 16.47 -6.47 -27.69
N GLU A 230 16.72 -7.48 -28.52
CA GLU A 230 17.04 -8.83 -28.03
C GLU A 230 18.20 -8.81 -27.01
N GLU A 231 19.22 -7.98 -27.24
CA GLU A 231 20.36 -7.82 -26.32
C GLU A 231 19.94 -7.29 -24.95
N ALA A 232 19.03 -6.32 -24.91
CA ALA A 232 18.53 -5.75 -23.66
C ALA A 232 17.66 -6.76 -22.91
N VAL A 233 16.78 -7.49 -23.60
CA VAL A 233 15.99 -8.57 -22.98
C VAL A 233 16.88 -9.71 -22.48
N GLU A 234 18.00 -10.00 -23.16
CA GLU A 234 18.97 -11.00 -22.71
C GLU A 234 19.68 -10.60 -21.41
N LYS A 235 19.78 -9.31 -21.08
CA LYS A 235 20.24 -8.86 -19.77
C LYS A 235 19.24 -9.22 -18.68
N LEU A 236 17.94 -9.01 -18.92
CA LEU A 236 16.86 -9.38 -17.99
C LEU A 236 16.76 -10.90 -17.80
N ARG A 237 16.84 -11.65 -18.90
CA ARG A 237 16.85 -13.11 -18.88
C ARG A 237 17.98 -13.66 -18.01
N ARG A 238 19.22 -13.19 -18.22
CA ARG A 238 20.38 -13.62 -17.41
C ARG A 238 20.25 -13.22 -15.95
N PHE A 239 19.74 -12.02 -15.69
CA PHE A 239 19.47 -11.55 -14.34
C PHE A 239 18.48 -12.47 -13.60
N LEU A 240 17.35 -12.81 -14.24
CA LEU A 240 16.35 -13.69 -13.64
C LEU A 240 16.83 -15.15 -13.53
N TYR A 241 17.57 -15.64 -14.52
CA TYR A 241 18.15 -16.98 -14.47
C TYR A 241 19.13 -17.15 -13.31
N ASN A 242 19.94 -16.13 -13.02
CA ASN A 242 20.83 -16.07 -11.85
C ASN A 242 21.66 -17.34 -11.63
N ASP A 243 22.22 -17.90 -12.71
CA ASP A 243 22.96 -19.17 -12.71
C ASP A 243 22.19 -20.35 -12.08
N GLY A 244 20.86 -20.35 -12.19
CA GLY A 244 19.95 -21.34 -11.60
C GLY A 244 19.68 -21.15 -10.10
N GLN A 245 20.11 -20.04 -9.50
CA GLN A 245 19.88 -19.75 -8.08
C GLN A 245 18.66 -18.86 -7.88
N TYR A 246 17.93 -19.08 -6.79
CA TYR A 246 16.86 -18.17 -6.36
C TYR A 246 17.41 -16.81 -5.90
N GLY A 247 16.52 -15.81 -5.77
CA GLY A 247 16.83 -14.52 -5.13
C GLY A 247 16.85 -13.31 -6.08
N LYS A 248 16.54 -13.49 -7.37
CA LYS A 248 16.35 -12.39 -8.33
C LYS A 248 14.90 -12.36 -8.77
N ASN A 249 14.29 -11.18 -8.74
CA ASN A 249 12.87 -10.98 -9.06
C ASN A 249 12.70 -9.87 -10.10
N MET A 250 11.69 -10.00 -10.96
CA MET A 250 11.28 -8.93 -11.87
C MET A 250 9.83 -8.57 -11.64
N LEU A 251 9.57 -7.28 -11.45
CA LEU A 251 8.24 -6.69 -11.54
C LEU A 251 8.11 -6.05 -12.93
N PHE A 252 7.20 -6.58 -13.74
CA PHE A 252 6.87 -6.01 -15.04
C PHE A 252 5.53 -5.26 -14.94
N LEU A 253 5.55 -3.97 -15.23
CA LEU A 253 4.35 -3.14 -15.33
C LEU A 253 4.10 -2.87 -16.80
N SER A 254 2.99 -3.36 -17.35
CA SER A 254 2.64 -3.14 -18.75
C SER A 254 2.20 -1.70 -18.98
N GLU A 255 2.54 -1.13 -20.14
CA GLU A 255 1.86 0.07 -20.64
C GLU A 255 0.40 -0.27 -20.92
N SER A 256 -0.49 0.69 -20.67
CA SER A 256 -1.93 0.57 -20.86
C SER A 256 -2.32 0.53 -22.35
N GLN A 257 -1.56 1.24 -23.18
CA GLN A 257 -1.80 1.30 -24.62
C GLN A 257 -1.22 0.10 -25.37
N ASP A 258 -1.68 -0.08 -26.60
CA ASP A 258 -1.16 -1.10 -27.50
C ASP A 258 0.32 -0.84 -27.80
N ALA A 259 1.16 -1.72 -27.27
CA ALA A 259 2.60 -1.70 -27.47
C ALA A 259 3.02 -3.11 -27.91
N GLU A 260 3.52 -3.22 -29.13
CA GLU A 260 4.14 -4.45 -29.63
C GLU A 260 5.47 -4.66 -28.88
N ILE A 261 5.53 -5.70 -28.06
CA ILE A 261 6.68 -6.05 -27.22
C ILE A 261 7.13 -7.51 -27.39
N PRO A 262 7.31 -8.03 -28.62
CA PRO A 262 7.51 -9.46 -28.88
C PRO A 262 8.69 -10.09 -28.14
N HIS A 263 9.79 -9.37 -27.90
CA HIS A 263 10.92 -9.90 -27.14
C HIS A 263 10.61 -10.01 -25.65
N LEU A 264 9.92 -9.01 -25.06
CA LEU A 264 9.44 -9.10 -23.69
C LEU A 264 8.35 -10.16 -23.53
N ASP A 265 7.42 -10.28 -24.48
CA ASP A 265 6.40 -11.34 -24.47
C ASP A 265 7.04 -12.72 -24.50
N LYS A 266 8.12 -12.91 -25.27
CA LYS A 266 8.88 -14.15 -25.24
C LYS A 266 9.50 -14.42 -23.87
N LEU A 267 10.04 -13.39 -23.21
CA LEU A 267 10.54 -13.52 -21.84
C LEU A 267 9.41 -13.89 -20.87
N LEU A 268 8.26 -13.21 -20.91
CA LEU A 268 7.11 -13.51 -20.03
C LEU A 268 6.59 -14.95 -20.23
N ASN A 269 6.55 -15.42 -21.48
CA ASN A 269 6.13 -16.77 -21.83
C ASN A 269 7.01 -17.85 -21.20
N GLU A 270 8.32 -17.59 -21.02
CA GLU A 270 9.23 -18.52 -20.33
C GLU A 270 8.90 -18.68 -18.85
N TYR A 271 8.20 -17.72 -18.27
CA TYR A 271 7.68 -17.76 -16.91
C TYR A 271 6.18 -18.08 -16.88
N GLY A 272 5.63 -18.66 -17.95
CA GLY A 272 4.27 -19.17 -18.02
C GLY A 272 3.17 -18.11 -18.15
N MET A 273 3.51 -16.88 -18.56
CA MET A 273 2.56 -15.76 -18.65
C MET A 273 2.57 -15.12 -20.03
N ALA A 274 1.43 -14.61 -20.47
CA ALA A 274 1.32 -13.75 -21.64
C ALA A 274 0.43 -12.54 -21.34
N LEU A 275 0.71 -11.40 -21.96
CA LEU A 275 -0.19 -10.25 -21.92
C LEU A 275 -1.20 -10.39 -23.04
N GLY A 276 -2.48 -10.24 -22.71
CA GLY A 276 -3.51 -10.13 -23.74
C GLY A 276 -3.45 -8.79 -24.46
N HIS A 277 -4.04 -8.78 -25.66
CA HIS A 277 -4.13 -7.62 -26.54
C HIS A 277 -5.49 -6.95 -26.33
N GLY A 278 -5.54 -5.97 -25.43
CA GLY A 278 -6.77 -5.28 -25.06
C GLY A 278 -6.79 -4.81 -23.60
N PHE A 279 -7.94 -4.30 -23.19
CA PHE A 279 -8.23 -3.87 -21.82
C PHE A 279 -9.11 -4.88 -21.10
N ALA A 280 -8.74 -5.26 -19.88
CA ALA A 280 -9.65 -5.96 -18.98
C ALA A 280 -10.80 -5.01 -18.56
N PHE A 281 -12.03 -5.52 -18.58
CA PHE A 281 -13.21 -4.78 -18.14
C PHE A 281 -13.97 -5.52 -17.04
N GLU A 282 -14.63 -4.76 -16.18
CA GLU A 282 -15.55 -5.24 -15.16
C GLU A 282 -16.97 -4.79 -15.49
N ALA A 283 -17.91 -5.73 -15.67
CA ALA A 283 -19.31 -5.39 -15.98
C ALA A 283 -20.20 -5.37 -14.74
N ASN A 284 -19.73 -5.84 -13.58
CA ASN A 284 -20.43 -5.72 -12.31
C ASN A 284 -20.12 -4.39 -11.63
N SER A 285 -21.10 -3.49 -11.63
CA SER A 285 -20.98 -2.15 -11.07
C SER A 285 -20.62 -2.11 -9.58
N ASN A 286 -20.80 -3.20 -8.83
CA ASN A 286 -20.38 -3.25 -7.41
C ASN A 286 -18.85 -3.26 -7.24
N TYR A 287 -18.11 -3.64 -8.30
CA TYR A 287 -16.64 -3.66 -8.31
C TYR A 287 -16.05 -2.45 -9.03
N ILE A 288 -16.88 -1.49 -9.46
CA ILE A 288 -16.44 -0.28 -10.12
C ILE A 288 -16.60 0.87 -9.12
N ASN A 289 -15.54 1.66 -8.94
CA ASN A 289 -15.60 2.84 -8.10
C ASN A 289 -16.70 3.80 -8.60
N SER A 290 -17.50 4.36 -7.69
CA SER A 290 -18.64 5.21 -8.04
C SER A 290 -18.27 6.50 -8.78
N GLY A 291 -16.99 6.89 -8.75
CA GLY A 291 -16.44 8.00 -9.53
C GLY A 291 -15.96 7.63 -10.95
N SER A 292 -15.89 6.35 -11.30
CA SER A 292 -15.44 5.89 -12.62
C SER A 292 -16.52 6.10 -13.69
N SER A 293 -16.11 6.57 -14.86
CA SER A 293 -17.01 6.83 -15.99
C SER A 293 -17.12 5.67 -16.98
N ASN A 294 -16.38 4.58 -16.78
CA ASN A 294 -16.34 3.43 -17.69
C ASN A 294 -16.02 2.11 -16.96
N TYR A 295 -16.03 1.00 -17.71
CA TYR A 295 -15.83 -0.37 -17.22
C TYR A 295 -14.35 -0.80 -17.11
N PHE A 296 -13.41 0.09 -17.43
CA PHE A 296 -11.98 -0.20 -17.51
C PHE A 296 -11.18 0.47 -16.39
N ASP A 297 -11.74 1.51 -15.75
CA ASP A 297 -11.05 2.36 -14.78
C ASP A 297 -11.67 2.25 -13.38
N GLY A 298 -10.83 2.36 -12.35
CA GLY A 298 -11.22 2.27 -10.95
C GLY A 298 -11.89 0.95 -10.58
N VAL A 299 -11.40 -0.16 -11.11
CA VAL A 299 -11.92 -1.52 -10.87
C VAL A 299 -11.28 -2.13 -9.63
N LEU A 300 -12.10 -2.58 -8.68
CA LEU A 300 -11.68 -3.30 -7.48
C LEU A 300 -11.29 -4.75 -7.83
N CYS A 301 -10.03 -5.08 -7.61
CA CYS A 301 -9.50 -6.42 -7.82
C CYS A 301 -9.89 -7.37 -6.69
N GLN A 302 -9.99 -8.66 -7.04
CA GLN A 302 -10.13 -9.79 -6.13
C GLN A 302 -8.81 -10.56 -6.05
N TYR A 303 -8.48 -11.07 -4.87
CA TYR A 303 -7.33 -11.95 -4.68
C TYR A 303 -7.68 -13.37 -5.16
N PHE A 304 -6.97 -13.85 -6.18
CA PHE A 304 -7.27 -15.14 -6.81
C PHE A 304 -6.46 -16.30 -6.21
N SER A 305 -5.22 -16.06 -5.76
CA SER A 305 -4.39 -17.09 -5.14
C SER A 305 -4.45 -17.08 -3.61
N GLY A 306 -4.41 -18.27 -3.02
CA GLY A 306 -4.30 -18.45 -1.56
C GLY A 306 -2.97 -17.99 -0.95
N LEU A 307 -2.03 -17.47 -1.76
CA LEU A 307 -0.73 -16.96 -1.30
C LEU A 307 -0.88 -15.71 -0.41
N TYR A 308 -1.92 -14.90 -0.64
CA TYR A 308 -2.22 -13.71 0.18
C TYR A 308 -3.31 -13.94 1.24
N ILE A 309 -4.15 -14.97 1.08
CA ILE A 309 -5.33 -15.19 1.94
C ILE A 309 -4.93 -15.71 3.34
N GLN A 310 -3.67 -16.10 3.56
CA GLN A 310 -3.18 -16.48 4.90
C GLN A 310 -2.92 -15.29 5.84
N ASP A 311 -2.80 -14.08 5.31
CA ASP A 311 -2.81 -12.87 6.14
C ASP A 311 -4.25 -12.35 6.21
N SER A 312 -4.89 -12.49 7.37
CA SER A 312 -6.25 -11.98 7.61
C SER A 312 -6.38 -10.46 7.37
N ASN A 313 -5.27 -9.73 7.31
CA ASN A 313 -5.23 -8.30 6.99
C ASN A 313 -5.14 -8.00 5.48
N ALA A 314 -4.87 -8.98 4.60
CA ALA A 314 -4.80 -8.74 3.16
C ALA A 314 -6.16 -8.31 2.57
N GLN A 315 -7.28 -8.82 3.14
CA GLN A 315 -8.63 -8.37 2.80
C GLN A 315 -8.90 -6.91 3.20
N LEU A 316 -8.06 -6.30 4.05
CA LEU A 316 -8.17 -4.90 4.45
C LEU A 316 -7.45 -3.94 3.49
N ARG A 317 -6.69 -4.45 2.51
CA ARG A 317 -5.97 -3.62 1.52
C ARG A 317 -6.60 -3.82 0.14
N PRO A 318 -7.64 -3.04 -0.22
CA PRO A 318 -8.23 -3.10 -1.55
C PRO A 318 -7.21 -2.68 -2.60
N VAL A 319 -7.11 -3.44 -3.69
CA VAL A 319 -6.32 -3.06 -4.87
C VAL A 319 -7.27 -2.61 -5.95
N ILE A 320 -7.04 -1.41 -6.47
CA ILE A 320 -7.84 -0.83 -7.55
C ILE A 320 -6.92 -0.64 -8.75
N THR A 321 -7.38 -1.06 -9.92
CA THR A 321 -6.66 -0.91 -11.18
C THR A 321 -7.49 -0.11 -12.18
N GLY A 322 -6.81 0.49 -13.15
CA GLY A 322 -7.43 1.15 -14.29
C GLY A 322 -6.67 0.86 -15.57
N TYR A 323 -7.40 0.66 -16.66
CA TYR A 323 -6.87 0.34 -17.99
C TYR A 323 -5.86 -0.82 -17.97
N ALA A 324 -6.11 -1.82 -17.13
CA ALA A 324 -5.27 -2.99 -17.00
C ALA A 324 -5.34 -3.85 -18.28
N ARG A 325 -4.19 -4.39 -18.70
CA ARG A 325 -4.16 -5.44 -19.72
C ARG A 325 -4.47 -6.79 -19.08
N PRO A 326 -5.29 -7.64 -19.72
CA PRO A 326 -5.54 -8.98 -19.21
C PRO A 326 -4.25 -9.82 -19.28
N ILE A 327 -4.09 -10.76 -18.35
CA ILE A 327 -2.96 -11.69 -18.31
C ILE A 327 -3.48 -13.10 -18.56
N GLU A 328 -2.84 -13.81 -19.48
CA GLU A 328 -3.10 -15.22 -19.76
C GLU A 328 -2.04 -16.09 -19.05
N ILE A 329 -2.51 -17.17 -18.43
CA ILE A 329 -1.65 -18.17 -17.80
C ILE A 329 -1.39 -19.27 -18.83
N MET A 330 -0.19 -19.27 -19.38
CA MET A 330 0.25 -20.18 -20.43
C MET A 330 0.69 -21.54 -19.87
N ASP A 331 1.24 -21.54 -18.66
CA ASP A 331 1.63 -22.76 -17.94
C ASP A 331 1.33 -22.64 -16.44
N ALA A 332 0.25 -23.31 -16.01
CA ALA A 332 -0.19 -23.30 -14.62
C ALA A 332 0.73 -24.09 -13.65
N VAL A 333 1.75 -24.80 -14.16
CA VAL A 333 2.77 -25.45 -13.32
C VAL A 333 3.73 -24.41 -12.76
N ILE A 334 4.06 -23.39 -13.56
CA ILE A 334 5.08 -22.39 -13.22
C ILE A 334 4.50 -20.98 -13.06
N ALA A 335 3.23 -20.75 -13.41
CA ALA A 335 2.57 -19.46 -13.24
C ALA A 335 1.23 -19.59 -12.52
N ALA A 336 0.91 -18.57 -11.71
CA ALA A 336 -0.33 -18.46 -10.99
C ALA A 336 -0.88 -17.02 -11.02
N PRO A 337 -2.18 -16.83 -11.23
CA PRO A 337 -2.81 -15.51 -11.10
C PRO A 337 -2.84 -15.09 -9.63
N LEU A 338 -2.59 -13.80 -9.36
CA LEU A 338 -2.64 -13.19 -8.04
C LEU A 338 -3.87 -12.32 -7.86
N LEU A 339 -4.20 -11.50 -8.86
CA LEU A 339 -5.37 -10.62 -8.85
C LEU A 339 -6.24 -10.87 -10.09
N SER A 340 -7.55 -10.83 -9.89
CA SER A 340 -8.55 -10.94 -10.95
C SER A 340 -9.67 -9.91 -10.80
N TYR A 341 -10.39 -9.64 -11.88
CA TYR A 341 -11.73 -9.06 -11.80
C TYR A 341 -12.77 -10.14 -11.48
N SER A 342 -14.05 -9.76 -11.44
CA SER A 342 -15.13 -10.69 -11.07
C SER A 342 -15.44 -11.74 -12.12
N ASP A 343 -16.34 -12.65 -11.78
CA ASP A 343 -16.92 -13.62 -12.72
C ASP A 343 -17.73 -12.94 -13.85
N ASN A 344 -18.08 -11.67 -13.68
CA ASN A 344 -18.72 -10.82 -14.68
C ASN A 344 -17.72 -9.85 -15.35
N SER A 345 -16.53 -10.34 -15.66
CA SER A 345 -15.46 -9.60 -16.34
C SER A 345 -15.08 -10.24 -17.66
N GLY A 346 -14.37 -9.49 -18.49
CA GLY A 346 -13.79 -9.98 -19.75
C GLY A 346 -12.70 -9.03 -20.23
N TYR A 347 -12.40 -9.07 -21.53
CA TYR A 347 -11.50 -8.11 -22.15
C TYR A 347 -12.05 -7.53 -23.47
N CYS A 348 -11.70 -6.28 -23.72
CA CYS A 348 -12.00 -5.55 -24.94
C CYS A 348 -10.71 -5.41 -25.77
N PRO A 349 -10.62 -6.02 -26.97
CA PRO A 349 -9.47 -5.88 -27.85
C PRO A 349 -9.17 -4.42 -28.20
N PHE A 350 -7.89 -4.07 -28.42
CA PHE A 350 -7.52 -2.70 -28.81
C PHE A 350 -8.08 -2.30 -30.18
N ASP A 351 -8.34 -3.28 -31.05
CA ASP A 351 -8.91 -3.10 -32.38
C ASP A 351 -10.43 -3.30 -32.43
N ALA A 352 -11.10 -3.34 -31.26
CA ALA A 352 -12.55 -3.46 -31.17
C ALA A 352 -13.26 -2.35 -31.98
N ASP A 353 -14.18 -2.76 -32.85
CA ASP A 353 -14.98 -1.85 -33.67
C ASP A 353 -16.32 -1.49 -33.00
N GLU A 354 -17.14 -0.72 -33.70
CA GLU A 354 -18.47 -0.30 -33.22
C GLU A 354 -19.46 -1.46 -32.99
N ASN A 355 -19.17 -2.66 -33.51
CA ASN A 355 -20.01 -3.84 -33.38
C ASN A 355 -19.58 -4.74 -32.22
N TRP A 356 -18.50 -4.39 -31.50
CA TRP A 356 -18.04 -5.17 -30.35
C TRP A 356 -19.10 -5.20 -29.24
N ASP A 357 -19.46 -6.40 -28.80
CA ASP A 357 -20.45 -6.64 -27.75
C ASP A 357 -19.78 -7.08 -26.45
N MET A 358 -19.79 -6.18 -25.47
CA MET A 358 -19.27 -6.42 -24.13
C MET A 358 -19.88 -7.66 -23.46
N ASN A 359 -21.18 -7.91 -23.64
CA ASN A 359 -21.83 -9.04 -22.98
C ASN A 359 -21.37 -10.37 -23.55
N ALA A 360 -21.05 -10.40 -24.84
CA ALA A 360 -20.48 -11.57 -25.50
C ALA A 360 -18.99 -11.78 -25.15
N ALA A 361 -18.30 -10.72 -24.72
CA ALA A 361 -16.88 -10.76 -24.35
C ALA A 361 -16.61 -11.13 -22.88
N ILE A 362 -17.66 -11.39 -22.07
CA ILE A 362 -17.52 -11.84 -20.69
C ILE A 362 -17.01 -13.29 -20.66
N THR A 363 -15.80 -13.47 -20.14
CA THR A 363 -15.15 -14.78 -19.94
C THR A 363 -15.08 -15.18 -18.48
N GLY A 364 -15.25 -14.21 -17.57
CA GLY A 364 -15.13 -14.35 -16.12
C GLY A 364 -13.69 -14.40 -15.63
N ASN A 365 -13.49 -13.97 -14.38
CA ASN A 365 -12.22 -14.00 -13.64
C ASN A 365 -11.02 -13.49 -14.45
N THR A 366 -11.16 -12.36 -15.14
CA THR A 366 -10.08 -11.79 -15.96
C THR A 366 -8.87 -11.44 -15.07
N PHE A 367 -7.72 -12.05 -15.32
CA PHE A 367 -6.53 -11.84 -14.50
C PHE A 367 -5.82 -10.54 -14.88
N VAL A 368 -5.37 -9.80 -13.88
CA VAL A 368 -4.69 -8.49 -14.05
C VAL A 368 -3.38 -8.40 -13.27
N LEU A 369 -3.08 -9.41 -12.45
CA LEU A 369 -1.77 -9.64 -11.87
C LEU A 369 -1.52 -11.14 -11.81
N ALA A 370 -0.32 -11.57 -12.21
CA ALA A 370 0.11 -12.95 -12.11
C ALA A 370 1.57 -13.01 -11.66
N GLN A 371 1.97 -14.19 -11.19
CA GLN A 371 3.33 -14.50 -10.80
C GLN A 371 3.77 -15.76 -11.54
N GLY A 372 4.90 -15.66 -12.23
CA GLY A 372 5.62 -16.79 -12.76
C GLY A 372 6.84 -17.15 -11.89
N GLN A 373 7.24 -18.41 -11.92
CA GLN A 373 8.45 -18.91 -11.29
C GLN A 373 9.36 -19.49 -12.37
N GLY A 374 10.65 -19.14 -12.32
CA GLY A 374 11.65 -19.78 -13.17
C GLY A 374 11.77 -21.25 -12.80
N GLY A 375 11.76 -22.12 -13.80
CA GLY A 375 11.96 -23.57 -13.65
C GLY A 375 13.39 -23.99 -13.40
#